data_AF-A0A6L3VE22-F1
#
_entry.id   AF-A0A6L3VE22-F1
#
_cell.length_a   1.000
_cell.length_b   1.000
_cell.length_c   1.000
_cell.angle_alpha   90.00
_cell.angle_beta   90.00
_cell.angle_gamma   90.00
#
_symmetry.space_group_name_H-M   'P 1'
#
loop_
_entity.id
_entity.type
_entity.pdbx_description
1 polymer ?
#
loop_
_entity_poly.entity_id
_entity_poly.type
_entity_poly.pdbx_seq_one_letter_code
_entity_poly.pdbx_strand_id
1 'polypeptide(L)'
;MSNSEGTIVVDPRQSTATGEVQRALHALEEQTQVAWSTVSGVDGLALAEAGKTVERVTDALDPMWTIVGMAIEAIEQVRRREVSEGLTGQNLEALDTALVHLAYGHEGLGVARHLLGIGRGELLRMQRGELKTRAHADKCGWAPWDWSRH
;
A
#
# COMPACT_ATOMS: atom_id res chain seq x y z
N MET A 1 -44.20 -5.35 -37.57
CA MET A 1 -43.36 -4.59 -36.64
C MET A 1 -42.68 -5.60 -35.75
N SER A 2 -41.43 -5.95 -36.03
CA SER A 2 -40.66 -6.93 -35.25
C SER A 2 -39.91 -6.22 -34.14
N ASN A 3 -40.23 -6.54 -32.89
CA ASN A 3 -39.47 -6.12 -31.72
C ASN A 3 -38.28 -7.07 -31.57
N SER A 4 -37.08 -6.59 -31.89
CA SER A 4 -35.83 -7.27 -31.55
C SER A 4 -35.52 -6.99 -30.09
N GLU A 5 -35.93 -7.91 -29.20
CA GLU A 5 -35.41 -7.97 -27.84
C GLU A 5 -33.93 -8.38 -27.90
N GLY A 6 -33.05 -7.38 -27.85
CA GLY A 6 -31.63 -7.59 -27.64
C GLY A 6 -31.39 -8.03 -26.21
N THR A 7 -31.33 -9.34 -25.97
CA THR A 7 -30.83 -9.91 -24.73
C THR A 7 -29.39 -9.45 -24.53
N ILE A 8 -29.18 -8.54 -23.56
CA ILE A 8 -27.84 -8.21 -23.07
C ILE A 8 -27.33 -9.46 -22.38
N VAL A 9 -26.48 -10.22 -23.07
CA VAL A 9 -25.76 -11.35 -22.49
C VAL A 9 -24.70 -10.75 -21.57
N VAL A 10 -25.02 -10.62 -20.29
CA VAL A 10 -24.05 -10.29 -19.25
C VAL A 10 -23.12 -11.49 -19.13
N ASP A 11 -21.84 -11.33 -19.50
CA ASP A 11 -20.85 -12.39 -19.31
C ASP A 11 -20.66 -12.61 -17.80
N PRO A 12 -20.95 -13.81 -17.26
CA PRO A 12 -20.75 -14.11 -15.84
C PRO A 12 -19.31 -13.88 -15.36
N ARG A 13 -18.31 -13.85 -16.27
CA ARG A 13 -16.91 -13.54 -15.94
C ARG A 13 -16.61 -12.04 -15.75
N GLN A 14 -17.42 -11.13 -16.30
CA GLN A 14 -17.31 -9.68 -16.01
C GLN A 14 -17.72 -9.37 -14.57
N SER A 15 -18.71 -10.09 -14.06
CA SER A 15 -19.18 -9.95 -12.68
C SER A 15 -18.16 -10.42 -11.65
N THR A 16 -17.32 -11.41 -11.99
CA THR A 16 -16.36 -11.99 -11.03
C THR A 16 -15.13 -11.12 -10.86
N ALA A 17 -14.48 -10.67 -11.94
CA ALA A 17 -13.27 -9.84 -11.86
C ALA A 17 -13.55 -8.46 -11.24
N THR A 18 -14.63 -7.81 -11.64
CA THR A 18 -15.06 -6.54 -11.05
C THR A 18 -15.43 -6.69 -9.58
N GLY A 19 -16.09 -7.80 -9.22
CA GLY A 19 -16.40 -8.13 -7.83
C GLY A 19 -15.18 -8.51 -6.99
N GLU A 20 -14.12 -9.06 -7.59
CA GLU A 20 -12.84 -9.31 -6.95
C GLU A 20 -12.09 -8.02 -6.65
N VAL A 21 -12.03 -7.08 -7.61
CA VAL A 21 -11.44 -5.75 -7.39
C VAL A 21 -12.17 -5.01 -6.29
N GLN A 22 -13.51 -5.00 -6.31
CA GLN A 22 -14.30 -4.33 -5.27
C GLN A 22 -14.06 -4.92 -3.88
N ARG A 23 -14.00 -6.26 -3.76
CA ARG A 23 -13.67 -6.92 -2.49
C ARG A 23 -12.25 -6.63 -2.03
N ALA A 24 -11.28 -6.60 -2.94
CA ALA A 24 -9.89 -6.25 -2.64
C ALA A 24 -9.80 -4.81 -2.11
N LEU A 25 -10.46 -3.85 -2.76
CA LEU A 25 -10.46 -2.46 -2.31
C LEU A 25 -11.13 -2.28 -0.94
N HIS A 26 -12.23 -2.98 -0.68
CA HIS A 26 -12.87 -2.97 0.65
C HIS A 26 -11.94 -3.55 1.73
N ALA A 27 -11.28 -4.67 1.45
CA ALA A 27 -10.31 -5.25 2.37
C ALA A 27 -9.11 -4.30 2.61
N LEU A 28 -8.65 -3.59 1.57
CA LEU A 28 -7.59 -2.59 1.69
C LEU A 28 -7.99 -1.43 2.61
N GLU A 29 -9.21 -0.93 2.47
CA GLU A 29 -9.77 0.12 3.35
C GLU A 29 -9.77 -0.33 4.81
N GLU A 30 -10.28 -1.53 5.10
CA GLU A 30 -10.30 -2.10 6.45
C GLU A 30 -8.88 -2.20 7.04
N GLN A 31 -7.91 -2.73 6.28
CA GLN A 31 -6.54 -2.85 6.76
C GLN A 31 -5.88 -1.49 6.99
N THR A 32 -6.16 -0.52 6.13
CA THR A 32 -5.67 0.86 6.28
C THR A 32 -6.20 1.47 7.58
N GLN A 33 -7.48 1.26 7.88
CA GLN A 33 -8.08 1.74 9.12
C GLN A 33 -7.49 1.07 10.37
N VAL A 34 -7.16 -0.22 10.29
CA VAL A 34 -6.47 -0.95 11.38
C VAL A 34 -5.07 -0.38 11.62
N ALA A 35 -4.27 -0.16 10.56
CA ALA A 35 -2.96 0.45 10.70
C ALA A 35 -3.03 1.88 11.23
N TRP A 36 -3.99 2.67 10.74
CA TRP A 36 -4.19 4.05 11.18
C TRP A 36 -4.55 4.13 12.67
N SER A 37 -5.49 3.30 13.12
CA SER A 37 -5.86 3.26 14.54
C SER A 37 -4.71 2.83 15.46
N THR A 38 -3.77 2.03 14.94
CA THR A 38 -2.56 1.62 15.67
C THR A 38 -1.60 2.77 15.92
N VAL A 39 -1.55 3.76 15.02
CA VAL A 39 -0.67 4.95 15.15
C VAL A 39 -1.39 6.19 15.65
N SER A 40 -2.72 6.20 15.70
CA SER A 40 -3.47 7.35 16.22
C SER A 40 -3.28 7.48 17.73
N GLY A 41 -2.84 8.66 18.19
CA GLY A 41 -2.69 8.96 19.62
C GLY A 41 -1.40 8.46 20.28
N VAL A 42 -0.35 8.20 19.50
CA VAL A 42 0.96 7.75 19.99
C VAL A 42 1.86 8.91 20.46
N ASP A 43 1.36 9.73 21.38
CA ASP A 43 2.18 10.75 22.04
C ASP A 43 2.83 10.18 23.32
N GLY A 44 4.15 10.39 23.46
CA GLY A 44 4.87 10.06 24.70
C GLY A 44 5.04 8.58 25.01
N LEU A 45 4.99 7.70 24.00
CA LEU A 45 5.17 6.25 24.19
C LEU A 45 6.52 5.93 24.82
N ALA A 46 6.53 4.96 25.74
CA ALA A 46 7.77 4.37 26.21
C ALA A 46 8.48 3.64 25.06
N LEU A 47 9.81 3.52 25.11
CA LEU A 47 10.62 2.90 24.06
C LEU A 47 10.16 1.46 23.70
N ALA A 48 9.69 0.69 24.68
CA ALA A 48 9.15 -0.65 24.48
C ALA A 48 7.81 -0.64 23.72
N GLU A 49 6.98 0.37 23.96
CA GLU A 49 5.67 0.54 23.34
C GLU A 49 5.81 1.09 21.92
N ALA A 50 6.75 2.01 21.70
CA ALA A 50 7.13 2.47 20.37
C ALA A 50 7.61 1.30 19.49
N GLY A 51 8.47 0.42 20.02
CA GLY A 51 8.92 -0.78 19.30
C GLY A 51 7.78 -1.72 18.90
N LYS A 52 6.83 -1.98 19.81
CA LYS A 52 5.64 -2.80 19.52
C LYS A 52 4.70 -2.13 18.53
N THR A 53 4.57 -0.81 18.57
CA THR A 53 3.74 -0.05 17.63
C THR A 53 4.30 -0.15 16.22
N VAL A 54 5.61 0.08 16.06
CA VAL A 54 6.30 -0.07 14.77
C VAL A 54 6.15 -1.49 14.23
N GLU A 55 6.30 -2.52 15.07
CA GLU A 55 6.05 -3.91 14.68
C GLU A 55 4.64 -4.11 14.15
N ARG A 56 3.60 -3.73 14.89
CA ARG A 56 2.20 -3.88 14.46
C ARG A 56 1.89 -3.16 13.16
N VAL A 57 2.41 -1.95 12.98
CA VAL A 57 2.21 -1.20 11.74
C VAL A 57 2.92 -1.88 10.58
N THR A 58 4.15 -2.37 10.80
CA THR A 58 4.90 -3.10 9.78
C THR A 58 4.18 -4.38 9.36
N ASP A 59 3.61 -5.11 10.31
CA ASP A 59 2.84 -6.33 10.05
C ASP A 59 1.54 -6.02 9.29
N ALA A 60 0.90 -4.88 9.56
CA ALA A 60 -0.30 -4.46 8.84
C ALA A 60 -0.02 -4.09 7.37
N LEU A 61 1.21 -3.77 7.00
CA LEU A 61 1.57 -3.49 5.60
C LEU A 61 1.59 -4.75 4.72
N ASP A 62 1.83 -5.94 5.27
CA ASP A 62 1.91 -7.19 4.50
C ASP A 62 0.57 -7.59 3.86
N PRO A 63 -0.57 -7.59 4.60
CA PRO A 63 -1.88 -7.76 4.02
C PRO A 63 -2.18 -6.71 2.95
N MET A 64 -1.86 -5.43 3.20
CA MET A 64 -2.11 -4.36 2.23
C MET A 64 -1.33 -4.56 0.94
N TRP A 65 -0.05 -4.92 1.04
CA TRP A 65 0.79 -5.24 -0.12
C TRP A 65 0.16 -6.36 -0.95
N THR A 66 -0.23 -7.46 -0.29
CA THR A 66 -0.86 -8.61 -0.96
C THR A 66 -2.17 -8.21 -1.65
N ILE A 67 -3.02 -7.43 -0.98
CA ILE A 67 -4.31 -6.98 -1.52
C ILE A 67 -4.12 -6.07 -2.73
N VAL A 68 -3.20 -5.10 -2.67
CA VAL A 68 -2.90 -4.21 -3.79
C VAL A 68 -2.34 -5.01 -4.97
N GLY A 69 -1.45 -5.98 -4.72
CA GLY A 69 -0.94 -6.88 -5.76
C GLY A 69 -2.05 -7.65 -6.48
N MET A 70 -2.98 -8.25 -5.71
CA MET A 70 -4.15 -8.94 -6.28
C MET A 70 -5.05 -7.99 -7.10
N ALA A 71 -5.26 -6.76 -6.63
CA ALA A 71 -6.06 -5.77 -7.34
C ALA A 71 -5.39 -5.36 -8.67
N ILE A 72 -4.07 -5.16 -8.69
CA ILE A 72 -3.30 -4.90 -9.91
C ILE A 72 -3.50 -6.05 -10.90
N GLU A 73 -3.27 -7.30 -10.48
CA GLU A 73 -3.42 -8.47 -11.35
C GLU A 73 -4.82 -8.59 -11.94
N ALA A 74 -5.87 -8.38 -11.13
CA ALA A 74 -7.26 -8.43 -11.57
C ALA A 74 -7.57 -7.32 -12.59
N ILE A 75 -7.13 -6.08 -12.34
CA ILE A 75 -7.34 -4.96 -13.25
C ILE A 75 -6.59 -5.18 -14.56
N GLU A 76 -5.37 -5.72 -14.53
CA GLU A 76 -4.64 -6.09 -15.73
C GLU A 76 -5.36 -7.17 -16.56
N GLN A 77 -6.00 -8.15 -15.91
CA GLN A 77 -6.79 -9.16 -16.60
C GLN A 77 -8.00 -8.54 -17.29
N VAL A 78 -8.72 -7.64 -16.62
CA VAL A 78 -9.84 -6.88 -17.22
C VAL A 78 -9.34 -6.07 -18.42
N ARG A 79 -8.25 -5.33 -18.26
CA ARG A 79 -7.65 -4.53 -19.34
C ARG A 79 -7.24 -5.39 -20.54
N ARG A 80 -6.52 -6.50 -20.33
CA ARG A 80 -6.09 -7.40 -21.42
C ARG A 80 -7.30 -7.93 -22.20
N ARG A 81 -8.38 -8.24 -21.49
CA ARG A 81 -9.64 -8.67 -22.10
C ARG A 81 -10.26 -7.56 -22.93
N GLU A 82 -10.44 -6.36 -22.39
CA GLU A 82 -11.03 -5.23 -23.12
C GLU A 82 -10.27 -4.91 -24.42
N VAL A 83 -8.93 -4.93 -24.35
CA VAL A 83 -8.07 -4.79 -25.54
C VAL A 83 -8.32 -5.92 -26.55
N SER A 84 -8.44 -7.17 -26.09
CA SER A 84 -8.70 -8.32 -26.98
C SER A 84 -10.09 -8.29 -27.62
N GLU A 85 -11.07 -7.68 -26.96
CA GLU A 85 -12.44 -7.47 -27.45
C GLU A 85 -12.54 -6.24 -28.38
N GLY A 86 -11.43 -5.52 -28.61
CA GLY A 86 -11.38 -4.35 -29.49
C GLY A 86 -12.02 -3.10 -28.90
N LEU A 87 -12.30 -3.10 -27.59
CA LEU A 87 -12.79 -1.91 -26.89
C LEU A 87 -11.66 -0.88 -26.83
N THR A 88 -11.99 0.38 -27.13
CA THR A 88 -11.04 1.51 -27.08
C THR A 88 -11.71 2.72 -26.45
N GLY A 89 -10.90 3.67 -25.97
CA GLY A 89 -11.36 4.94 -25.43
C GLY A 89 -11.28 5.04 -23.90
N GLN A 90 -12.16 5.86 -23.33
CA GLN A 90 -12.06 6.38 -21.95
C GLN A 90 -11.99 5.30 -20.85
N ASN A 91 -12.61 4.13 -21.05
CA ASN A 91 -12.58 3.06 -20.06
C ASN A 91 -11.18 2.42 -19.93
N LEU A 92 -10.48 2.20 -21.05
CA LEU A 92 -9.11 1.71 -21.03
C LEU A 92 -8.16 2.73 -20.39
N GLU A 93 -8.34 4.02 -20.66
CA GLU A 93 -7.56 5.09 -20.03
C GLU A 93 -7.76 5.14 -18.51
N ALA A 94 -8.98 4.89 -18.03
CA ALA A 94 -9.28 4.81 -16.61
C ALA A 94 -8.58 3.59 -15.96
N LEU A 95 -8.59 2.43 -16.62
CA LEU A 95 -7.87 1.24 -16.14
C LEU A 95 -6.36 1.47 -16.12
N ASP A 96 -5.79 2.07 -17.16
CA ASP A 96 -4.37 2.43 -17.23
C ASP A 96 -3.97 3.38 -16.10
N THR A 97 -4.80 4.41 -15.87
CA THR A 97 -4.58 5.36 -14.78
C THR A 97 -4.64 4.67 -13.42
N ALA A 98 -5.63 3.80 -13.20
CA ALA A 98 -5.76 3.05 -11.94
C ALA A 98 -4.55 2.14 -11.70
N LEU A 99 -4.08 1.42 -12.73
CA LEU A 99 -2.90 0.55 -12.64
C LEU A 99 -1.65 1.33 -12.24
N VAL A 100 -1.42 2.51 -12.83
CA VAL A 100 -0.28 3.36 -12.47
C VAL A 100 -0.32 3.76 -11.00
N HIS A 101 -1.48 4.21 -10.50
CA HIS A 101 -1.61 4.64 -9.11
C HIS A 101 -1.47 3.47 -8.12
N LEU A 102 -2.05 2.32 -8.45
CA LEU A 102 -1.90 1.11 -7.63
C LEU A 102 -0.46 0.61 -7.61
N ALA A 103 0.25 0.66 -8.75
CA ALA A 103 1.67 0.30 -8.81
C ALA A 103 2.53 1.22 -7.92
N TYR A 104 2.31 2.54 -7.99
CA TYR A 104 3.00 3.48 -7.09
C TYR A 104 2.65 3.24 -5.61
N GLY A 105 1.38 2.99 -5.30
CA GLY A 105 0.95 2.65 -3.94
C GLY A 105 1.62 1.37 -3.43
N HIS A 106 1.68 0.34 -4.28
CA HIS A 106 2.35 -0.92 -3.98
C HIS A 106 3.83 -0.71 -3.67
N GLU A 107 4.58 -0.05 -4.54
CA GLU A 107 5.99 0.30 -4.29
C GLU A 107 6.15 1.11 -2.99
N GLY A 108 5.27 2.08 -2.76
CA GLY A 108 5.23 2.89 -1.53
C GLY A 108 5.07 2.06 -0.27
N LEU A 109 4.21 1.02 -0.28
CA LEU A 109 4.08 0.07 0.83
C LEU A 109 5.39 -0.68 1.10
N GLY A 110 6.11 -1.07 0.05
CA GLY A 110 7.42 -1.71 0.17
C GLY A 110 8.47 -0.81 0.81
N VAL A 111 8.52 0.46 0.38
CA VAL A 111 9.40 1.48 0.97
C VAL A 111 9.05 1.74 2.43
N ALA A 112 7.76 1.90 2.74
CA ALA A 112 7.29 2.12 4.11
C ALA A 112 7.68 0.95 5.03
N ARG A 113 7.47 -0.30 4.59
CA ARG A 113 7.87 -1.51 5.31
C ARG A 113 9.38 -1.51 5.58
N HIS A 114 10.19 -1.20 4.58
CA HIS A 114 11.64 -1.16 4.74
C HIS A 114 12.08 -0.12 5.79
N LEU A 115 11.56 1.11 5.71
CA LEU A 115 11.88 2.18 6.65
C LEU A 115 11.44 1.86 8.08
N LEU A 116 10.25 1.29 8.26
CA LEU A 116 9.78 0.83 9.57
C LEU A 116 10.65 -0.30 10.12
N GLY A 117 11.10 -1.23 9.26
CA GLY A 117 12.04 -2.28 9.62
C GLY A 117 13.38 -1.73 10.14
N ILE A 118 13.95 -0.73 9.47
CA ILE A 118 15.14 -0.01 9.94
C ILE A 118 14.86 0.65 11.30
N GLY A 119 13.77 1.41 11.40
CA GLY A 119 13.38 2.08 12.64
C GLY A 119 13.22 1.11 13.82
N ARG A 120 12.59 -0.05 13.58
CA ARG A 120 12.48 -1.12 14.58
C ARG A 120 13.85 -1.63 15.02
N GLY A 121 14.76 -1.84 14.07
CA GLY A 121 16.15 -2.22 14.35
C GLY A 121 16.84 -1.23 15.29
N GLU A 122 16.70 0.07 15.02
CA GLU A 122 17.26 1.13 15.86
C GLU A 122 16.61 1.17 17.25
N LEU A 123 15.30 1.02 17.37
CA LEU A 123 14.61 0.96 18.67
C LEU A 123 15.09 -0.24 19.50
N LEU A 124 15.30 -1.41 18.89
CA LEU A 124 15.84 -2.58 19.57
C LEU A 124 17.30 -2.36 20.02
N ARG A 125 18.12 -1.68 19.21
CA ARG A 125 19.49 -1.30 19.60
C ARG A 125 19.49 -0.32 20.78
N MET A 126 18.55 0.64 20.80
CA MET A 126 18.34 1.53 21.95
C MET A 126 18.01 0.75 23.22
N GLN A 127 17.08 -0.21 23.13
CA GLN A 127 16.68 -1.04 24.28
C GLN A 127 17.84 -1.87 24.83
N ARG A 128 18.75 -2.32 23.97
CA ARG A 128 19.98 -3.04 24.37
C ARG A 128 21.11 -2.13 24.84
N GLY A 129 20.94 -0.80 24.81
CA GLY A 129 21.98 0.16 25.16
C GLY A 129 23.13 0.24 24.15
N GLU A 130 22.91 -0.23 22.92
CA GLU A 130 23.94 -0.35 21.88
C GLU A 130 24.09 0.93 21.03
N LEU A 131 23.19 1.90 21.19
CA LEU A 131 23.33 3.20 20.56
C LEU A 131 24.33 4.06 21.32
N LYS A 132 25.53 4.17 20.77
CA LYS A 132 26.53 5.15 21.20
C LYS A 132 25.97 6.55 20.98
N THR A 133 25.55 7.21 22.05
CA THR A 133 25.18 8.62 22.05
C THR A 133 26.34 9.46 21.51
N ARG A 134 26.08 10.16 20.40
CA ARG A 134 26.86 11.25 19.78
C ARG A 134 28.32 11.03 19.36
N ALA A 135 29.08 10.09 19.91
CA ALA A 135 30.51 9.96 19.56
C ALA A 135 30.78 9.39 18.15
N HIS A 136 29.75 8.94 17.42
CA HIS A 136 29.88 8.39 16.07
C HIS A 136 29.46 9.37 14.95
N ALA A 137 28.66 10.39 15.26
CA ALA A 137 28.25 11.41 14.29
C ALA A 137 29.47 12.25 13.83
N ASP A 138 30.35 12.60 14.78
CA ASP A 138 31.59 13.33 14.50
C ASP A 138 32.60 12.50 13.69
N LYS A 139 32.51 11.16 13.70
CA LYS A 139 33.39 10.27 12.93
C LYS A 139 32.88 9.97 11.51
N CYS A 140 31.58 10.11 11.27
CA CYS A 140 30.98 9.81 9.97
C CYS A 140 30.77 11.04 9.08
N GLY A 141 31.05 12.26 9.58
CA GLY A 141 30.98 13.48 8.77
C GLY A 141 29.58 13.90 8.34
N TRP A 142 28.53 13.38 8.99
CA TRP A 142 27.16 13.80 8.72
C TRP A 142 26.91 15.13 9.42
N ALA A 143 26.98 16.23 8.67
CA ALA A 143 26.55 17.52 9.16
C ALA A 143 25.05 17.41 9.57
N PRO A 144 24.65 17.99 10.72
CA PRO A 144 23.26 18.00 11.11
C PRO A 144 22.42 18.72 10.04
N TRP A 145 21.38 18.05 9.57
CA TRP A 145 20.43 18.61 8.61
C TRP A 145 19.73 19.81 9.24
N ASP A 146 19.87 20.99 8.62
CA ASP A 146 19.27 22.24 9.09
C ASP A 146 17.86 22.39 8.55
N TRP A 147 16.87 22.15 9.42
CA TRP A 147 15.45 22.28 9.11
C TRP A 147 14.99 23.73 8.90
N SER A 148 15.84 24.73 9.12
CA SER A 148 15.46 26.15 9.01
C SER A 148 15.56 26.75 7.59
N ARG A 149 15.82 25.92 6.57
CA ARG A 149 15.92 26.36 5.16
C ARG A 149 14.65 26.21 4.31
N HIS A 150 13.49 25.97 4.91
CA HIS A 150 12.20 25.96 4.21
C HIS A 150 11.17 26.85 4.92
#